data_AF-A0A6L7JLH3-F1
#
_entry.id   AF-A0A6L7JLH3-F1
#
_cell.length_a   1.000
_cell.length_b   1.000
_cell.length_c   1.000
_cell.angle_alpha   90.00
_cell.angle_beta   90.00
_cell.angle_gamma   90.00
#
_symmetry.space_group_name_H-M   'P 1'
#
loop_
_entity.id
_entity.type
_entity.pdbx_description
1 polymer ?
#
loop_
_entity_poly.entity_id
_entity_poly.type
_entity_poly.pdbx_seq_one_letter_code
_entity_poly.pdbx_strand_id
1 'polypeptide(L)'
;MSGDTLLQLGKLRSRAFGCSMRKDRDKMLEEVGGLDQDRMLVLSLKPRFAEAILAGVKTVELRRTAPKIDVPTRALLYATTPVRALLGTCVVTSVQTASLAVLWREHGLRSALAYREFQRYFKGLKIGTALTLAQPQSFNGGGGCPSKTCGRSQGVSALHRVLPTLIPTPAIDSYKWRLKSTFVIWLRP
;
A
#
# COMPACT_ATOMS: atom_id res chain seq x y z
N MET A 1 -2.90 76.47 10.50
CA MET A 1 -2.07 76.48 9.28
C MET A 1 -0.80 75.75 9.60
N SER A 2 -0.50 74.70 8.82
CA SER A 2 0.79 74.03 8.67
C SER A 2 1.39 73.36 9.92
N GLY A 3 1.88 72.13 9.86
CA GLY A 3 2.12 71.25 8.74
C GLY A 3 2.85 70.03 9.29
N ASP A 4 2.48 68.88 8.77
CA ASP A 4 3.07 67.59 9.05
C ASP A 4 4.57 67.57 8.70
N THR A 5 5.38 67.00 9.60
CA THR A 5 6.72 66.50 9.24
C THR A 5 6.93 65.14 9.90
N LEU A 6 6.33 64.12 9.27
CA LEU A 6 6.77 62.73 9.35
C LEU A 6 7.95 62.53 8.40
N LEU A 7 9.03 61.94 8.90
CA LEU A 7 10.16 61.21 8.27
C LEU A 7 11.21 61.16 9.42
N GLN A 8 11.88 60.09 9.83
CA GLN A 8 12.49 58.92 9.18
C GLN A 8 13.14 58.17 10.38
N LEU A 9 13.02 56.86 10.59
CA LEU A 9 13.98 55.85 10.13
C LEU A 9 13.74 54.56 10.94
N GLY A 10 13.66 53.44 10.24
CA GLY A 10 13.57 52.12 10.85
C GLY A 10 13.46 51.02 9.82
N LYS A 11 14.35 51.02 8.81
CA LYS A 11 14.51 49.90 7.87
C LYS A 11 14.96 48.67 8.65
N LEU A 12 14.08 47.69 8.84
CA LEU A 12 14.50 46.29 8.92
C LEU A 12 13.89 45.51 7.75
N ARG A 13 14.78 45.17 6.83
CA ARG A 13 14.58 44.18 5.78
C ARG A 13 14.33 42.82 6.45
N SER A 14 13.14 42.27 6.29
CA SER A 14 12.97 40.81 6.20
C SER A 14 12.49 40.51 4.78
N ARG A 15 13.40 39.93 4.01
CA ARG A 15 13.16 39.50 2.63
C ARG A 15 11.92 38.60 2.64
N ALA A 16 10.89 39.01 1.89
CA ALA A 16 9.87 38.09 1.43
C ALA A 16 10.54 37.06 0.52
N PHE A 17 11.08 35.98 1.09
CA PHE A 17 11.43 34.74 0.37
C PHE A 17 10.16 33.90 0.14
N GLY A 18 9.10 34.56 -0.31
CA GLY A 18 7.75 34.04 -0.29
C GLY A 18 7.04 34.17 -1.63
N CYS A 19 7.75 34.13 -2.77
CA CYS A 19 7.10 34.05 -4.08
C CYS A 19 8.13 33.71 -5.17
N SER A 20 8.33 32.42 -5.47
CA SER A 20 8.83 31.97 -6.79
C SER A 20 8.63 30.45 -6.96
N MET A 21 8.86 29.65 -5.93
CA MET A 21 8.94 28.18 -6.08
C MET A 21 7.60 27.43 -6.11
N ARG A 22 6.46 28.14 -6.00
CA ARG A 22 5.13 27.50 -6.16
C ARG A 22 4.73 27.34 -7.63
N LYS A 23 5.16 28.25 -8.51
CA LYS A 23 4.77 28.23 -9.93
C LYS A 23 5.61 27.27 -10.78
N ASP A 24 6.82 26.95 -10.35
CA ASP A 24 7.68 26.01 -11.09
C ASP A 24 7.29 24.54 -10.85
N ARG A 25 6.65 24.25 -9.70
CA ARG A 25 6.20 22.90 -9.34
C ARG A 25 5.01 22.45 -10.20
N ASP A 26 4.05 23.34 -10.42
CA ASP A 26 2.86 23.02 -11.23
C ASP A 26 3.25 22.74 -12.69
N LYS A 27 4.33 23.35 -13.19
CA LYS A 27 4.85 23.11 -14.54
C LYS A 27 5.64 21.81 -14.71
N MET A 28 6.18 21.24 -13.63
CA MET A 28 6.89 19.95 -13.67
C MET A 28 5.96 18.76 -13.36
N LEU A 29 4.80 19.01 -12.74
CA LEU A 29 3.79 18.00 -12.42
C LEU A 29 2.94 17.56 -13.63
N GLU A 30 3.01 18.28 -14.76
CA GLU A 30 2.33 17.87 -16.00
C GLU A 30 3.12 16.83 -16.80
N GLU A 31 4.43 16.68 -16.58
CA GLU A 31 5.28 15.74 -17.34
C GLU A 31 5.55 14.41 -16.62
N VAL A 32 5.19 14.27 -15.33
CA VAL A 32 5.25 12.99 -14.60
C VAL A 32 3.91 12.71 -13.92
N GLY A 33 3.05 11.98 -14.63
CA GLY A 33 1.65 11.75 -14.29
C GLY A 33 1.38 11.35 -12.83
N GLY A 34 0.72 12.26 -12.12
CA GLY A 34 -0.61 12.01 -11.56
C GLY A 34 -0.71 11.23 -10.25
N LEU A 35 0.35 11.08 -9.46
CA LEU A 35 0.18 10.61 -8.09
C LEU A 35 -0.40 11.74 -7.22
N ASP A 36 -1.38 11.45 -6.36
CA ASP A 36 -1.76 12.35 -5.27
C ASP A 36 -0.56 12.49 -4.31
N GLN A 37 0.31 13.48 -4.58
CA GLN A 37 1.62 13.66 -3.92
C GLN A 37 1.48 13.99 -2.43
N ASP A 38 0.32 14.50 -2.01
CA ASP A 38 0.09 15.02 -0.65
C ASP A 38 -0.64 14.05 0.27
N ARG A 39 -1.09 12.87 -0.22
CA ARG A 39 -1.82 11.90 0.59
C ARG A 39 -1.38 10.46 0.35
N MET A 40 -1.18 9.75 1.45
CA MET A 40 -0.91 8.32 1.43
C MET A 40 -2.01 7.53 2.15
N LEU A 41 -2.36 6.39 1.56
CA LEU A 41 -3.29 5.43 2.13
C LEU A 41 -2.55 4.40 2.97
N VAL A 42 -2.97 4.12 4.21
CA VAL A 42 -2.45 2.95 4.93
C VAL A 42 -3.40 1.77 4.76
N LEU A 43 -2.87 0.69 4.18
CA LEU A 43 -3.53 -0.60 4.07
C LEU A 43 -3.08 -1.51 5.22
N SER A 44 -3.97 -1.71 6.19
CA SER A 44 -3.78 -2.67 7.27
C SER A 44 -4.20 -4.06 6.83
N LEU A 45 -3.25 -4.97 6.77
CA LEU A 45 -3.39 -6.30 6.18
C LEU A 45 -2.91 -7.37 7.17
N LYS A 46 -3.38 -8.61 6.98
CA LYS A 46 -2.72 -9.77 7.61
C LYS A 46 -1.33 -9.95 6.97
N PRO A 47 -0.31 -10.41 7.72
CA PRO A 47 1.06 -10.58 7.19
C PRO A 47 1.10 -11.32 5.84
N ARG A 48 0.42 -12.47 5.74
CA ARG A 48 0.34 -13.25 4.49
C ARG A 48 -0.16 -12.47 3.27
N PHE A 49 -1.03 -11.48 3.46
CA PHE A 49 -1.55 -10.66 2.37
C PHE A 49 -0.63 -9.51 2.01
N ALA A 50 0.01 -8.89 3.00
CA ALA A 50 1.03 -7.87 2.75
C ALA A 50 2.21 -8.46 1.96
N GLU A 51 2.69 -9.63 2.38
CA GLU A 51 3.74 -10.39 1.67
C GLU A 51 3.29 -10.79 0.26
N ALA A 52 2.05 -11.29 0.09
CA ALA A 52 1.53 -11.63 -1.22
C ALA A 52 1.43 -10.42 -2.18
N ILE A 53 1.15 -9.21 -1.66
CA ILE A 53 1.18 -7.98 -2.47
C ILE A 53 2.61 -7.65 -2.86
N LEU A 54 3.55 -7.71 -1.91
CA LEU A 54 4.97 -7.45 -2.17
C LEU A 54 5.59 -8.43 -3.16
N ALA A 55 5.17 -9.70 -3.12
CA ALA A 55 5.57 -10.73 -4.08
C ALA A 55 4.85 -10.62 -5.43
N GLY A 56 3.91 -9.68 -5.61
CA GLY A 56 3.13 -9.51 -6.84
C GLY A 56 2.05 -10.56 -7.09
N VAL A 57 1.86 -11.50 -6.16
CA VAL A 57 0.84 -12.56 -6.26
C VAL A 57 -0.57 -12.00 -6.05
N LYS A 58 -0.72 -11.09 -5.08
CA LYS A 58 -1.99 -10.42 -4.77
C LYS A 58 -1.98 -9.02 -5.36
N THR A 59 -2.73 -8.82 -6.44
CA THR A 59 -2.83 -7.52 -7.13
C THR A 59 -4.14 -6.80 -6.86
N VAL A 60 -5.06 -7.39 -6.09
CA VAL A 60 -6.34 -6.76 -5.74
C VAL A 60 -6.60 -6.89 -4.24
N GLU A 61 -6.98 -5.78 -3.61
CA GLU A 61 -7.48 -5.76 -2.23
C GLU A 61 -8.98 -5.49 -2.19
N LEU A 62 -9.72 -6.36 -1.49
CA LEU A 62 -11.16 -6.26 -1.36
C LEU A 62 -11.54 -5.62 -0.03
N ARG A 63 -12.38 -4.59 -0.07
CA ARG A 63 -12.87 -3.88 1.12
C ARG A 63 -14.40 -3.80 1.12
N ARG A 64 -14.98 -3.77 2.32
CA ARG A 64 -16.43 -3.58 2.53
C ARG A 64 -16.93 -2.17 2.18
N THR A 65 -16.04 -1.18 2.19
CA THR A 65 -16.35 0.23 1.92
C THR A 65 -15.21 0.85 1.12
N ALA A 66 -15.57 1.68 0.14
CA ALA A 66 -14.59 2.40 -0.67
C ALA A 66 -13.82 3.43 0.18
N PRO A 67 -12.49 3.47 0.09
CA PRO A 67 -11.71 4.57 0.66
C PRO A 67 -11.98 5.85 -0.13
N LYS A 68 -11.91 7.01 0.54
CA LYS A 68 -11.98 8.32 -0.11
C LYS A 68 -10.56 8.71 -0.55
N ILE A 69 -10.20 8.41 -1.80
CA ILE A 69 -8.89 8.65 -2.38
C ILE A 69 -9.04 9.02 -3.86
N ASP A 70 -8.10 9.80 -4.38
CA ASP A 70 -7.99 10.08 -5.81
C ASP A 70 -6.92 9.18 -6.42
N VAL A 71 -7.29 8.39 -7.43
CA VAL A 71 -6.37 7.45 -8.07
C VAL A 71 -5.59 8.11 -9.22
N PRO A 72 -4.31 7.79 -9.40
CA PRO A 72 -3.51 6.86 -8.60
C PRO A 72 -3.02 7.45 -7.25
N THR A 73 -3.10 6.65 -6.20
CA THR A 73 -2.62 7.03 -4.84
C THR A 73 -1.55 6.07 -4.36
N ARG A 74 -0.50 6.57 -3.70
CA ARG A 74 0.47 5.70 -3.02
C ARG A 74 -0.11 5.16 -1.72
N ALA A 75 0.11 3.87 -1.47
CA ALA A 75 -0.32 3.18 -0.28
C ALA A 75 0.86 2.57 0.49
N LEU A 76 0.81 2.67 1.82
CA LEU A 76 1.69 2.00 2.76
C LEU A 76 1.07 0.67 3.19
N LEU A 77 1.87 -0.39 3.17
CA LEU A 77 1.46 -1.74 3.54
C LEU A 77 1.82 -2.00 5.01
N TYR A 78 0.83 -1.98 5.88
CA TYR A 78 0.99 -2.31 7.29
C TYR A 78 0.57 -3.76 7.56
N ALA A 79 1.52 -4.58 8.00
CA ALA A 79 1.23 -5.92 8.48
C ALA A 79 0.82 -5.88 9.96
N THR A 80 -0.37 -6.42 10.23
CA THR A 80 -0.92 -6.57 11.59
C THR A 80 -0.17 -7.66 12.37
N THR A 81 -0.64 -8.00 13.58
CA THR A 81 -0.09 -9.07 14.42
C THR A 81 0.12 -10.38 13.64
N PRO A 82 1.25 -11.10 13.85
CA PRO A 82 2.33 -10.84 14.82
C PRO A 82 3.38 -9.79 14.40
N VAL A 83 3.44 -9.43 13.11
CA VAL A 83 4.52 -8.60 12.54
C VAL A 83 4.47 -7.15 13.04
N ARG A 84 3.29 -6.52 13.03
CA ARG A 84 3.05 -5.15 13.52
C ARG A 84 3.99 -4.09 12.92
N ALA A 85 4.29 -4.17 11.63
CA ALA A 85 5.26 -3.29 10.96
C ALA A 85 4.79 -2.83 9.57
N LEU A 86 5.35 -1.71 9.10
CA LEU A 86 5.27 -1.31 7.70
C LEU A 86 6.26 -2.15 6.88
N LEU A 87 5.77 -2.87 5.88
CA LEU A 87 6.57 -3.77 5.06
C LEU A 87 6.97 -3.19 3.71
N GLY A 88 6.28 -2.15 3.24
CA GLY A 88 6.55 -1.55 1.95
C GLY A 88 5.45 -0.62 1.48
N THR A 89 5.48 -0.31 0.19
CA THR A 89 4.49 0.50 -0.51
C THR A 89 3.96 -0.19 -1.75
N CYS A 90 2.81 0.28 -2.23
CA CYS A 90 2.30 0.01 -3.56
C CYS A 90 1.52 1.22 -4.07
N VAL A 91 1.05 1.18 -5.31
CA VAL A 91 0.16 2.20 -5.89
C VAL A 91 -1.23 1.62 -6.08
N VAL A 92 -2.25 2.31 -5.59
CA VAL A 92 -3.65 2.00 -5.90
C VAL A 92 -3.98 2.69 -7.23
N THR A 93 -4.23 1.90 -8.27
CA THR A 93 -4.45 2.42 -9.63
C THR A 93 -5.92 2.53 -10.01
N SER A 94 -6.80 1.77 -9.35
CA SER A 94 -8.24 1.87 -9.56
C SER A 94 -9.04 1.42 -8.35
N VAL A 95 -10.26 1.96 -8.24
CA VAL A 95 -11.26 1.61 -7.24
C VAL A 95 -12.55 1.24 -7.96
N GLN A 96 -13.01 0.02 -7.80
CA GLN A 96 -14.26 -0.47 -8.40
C GLN A 96 -15.23 -0.91 -7.31
N THR A 97 -16.41 -0.30 -7.25
CA THR A 97 -17.49 -0.75 -6.36
C THR A 97 -18.52 -1.52 -7.18
N ALA A 98 -18.83 -2.74 -6.78
CA ALA A 98 -19.73 -3.64 -7.52
C ALA A 98 -20.43 -4.63 -6.58
N SER A 99 -21.34 -5.43 -7.13
CA SER A 99 -21.98 -6.52 -6.40
C SER A 99 -20.96 -7.61 -6.05
N LEU A 100 -21.21 -8.35 -4.96
CA LEU A 100 -20.27 -9.40 -4.50
C LEU A 100 -20.04 -10.49 -5.54
N ALA A 101 -21.05 -10.83 -6.34
CA ALA A 101 -20.93 -11.81 -7.42
C ALA A 101 -19.95 -11.33 -8.50
N VAL A 102 -20.07 -10.06 -8.91
CA VAL A 102 -19.19 -9.43 -9.89
C VAL A 102 -17.77 -9.34 -9.35
N LEU A 103 -17.59 -8.86 -8.11
CA LEU A 103 -16.27 -8.76 -7.48
C LEU A 103 -15.57 -10.10 -7.38
N TRP A 104 -16.28 -11.16 -6.99
CA TRP A 104 -15.67 -12.48 -6.88
C TRP A 104 -15.27 -13.02 -8.25
N ARG A 105 -16.16 -12.91 -9.25
CA ARG A 105 -15.90 -13.37 -10.61
C ARG A 105 -14.68 -12.68 -11.23
N GLU A 106 -14.58 -11.36 -11.05
CA GLU A 106 -13.54 -10.56 -11.71
C GLU A 106 -12.22 -10.54 -10.95
N HIS A 107 -12.25 -10.55 -9.62
CA HIS A 107 -11.07 -10.30 -8.78
C HIS A 107 -10.71 -11.41 -7.81
N GLY A 108 -11.54 -12.46 -7.69
CA GLY A 108 -11.36 -13.53 -6.71
C GLY A 108 -9.96 -14.15 -6.77
N LEU A 109 -9.51 -14.55 -7.97
CA LEU A 109 -8.20 -15.15 -8.20
C LEU A 109 -7.03 -14.20 -7.86
N ARG A 110 -7.20 -12.89 -8.08
CA ARG A 110 -6.17 -11.86 -7.86
C ARG A 110 -6.16 -11.32 -6.42
N SER A 111 -7.14 -11.71 -5.62
CA SER A 111 -7.29 -11.26 -4.23
C SER A 111 -6.55 -12.12 -3.21
N ALA A 112 -6.04 -13.28 -3.63
CA ALA A 112 -5.43 -14.32 -2.78
C ALA A 112 -6.34 -14.79 -1.62
N LEU A 113 -7.65 -14.65 -1.75
CA LEU A 113 -8.65 -15.16 -0.81
C LEU A 113 -9.23 -16.49 -1.30
N ALA A 114 -9.49 -17.41 -0.38
CA ALA A 114 -10.39 -18.51 -0.69
C ALA A 114 -11.85 -18.02 -0.72
N TYR A 115 -12.71 -18.65 -1.53
CA TYR A 115 -14.11 -18.23 -1.66
C TYR A 115 -14.87 -18.20 -0.32
N ARG A 116 -14.60 -19.19 0.55
CA ARG A 116 -15.18 -19.24 1.91
C ARG A 116 -14.76 -18.04 2.77
N GLU A 117 -13.54 -17.56 2.63
CA GLU A 117 -13.05 -16.37 3.34
C GLU A 117 -13.72 -15.11 2.80
N PHE A 118 -13.87 -15.00 1.48
CA PHE A 118 -14.61 -13.92 0.84
C PHE A 118 -16.06 -13.84 1.33
N GLN A 119 -16.80 -14.96 1.30
CA GLN A 119 -18.17 -15.03 1.77
C GLN A 119 -18.30 -14.62 3.25
N ARG A 120 -17.38 -15.09 4.10
CA ARG A 120 -17.35 -14.73 5.52
C ARG A 120 -17.07 -13.23 5.70
N TYR A 121 -16.10 -12.70 4.97
CA TYR A 121 -15.69 -11.30 5.08
C TYR A 121 -16.79 -10.33 4.62
N PHE A 122 -17.56 -10.69 3.60
CA PHE A 122 -18.67 -9.88 3.08
C PHE A 122 -20.06 -10.29 3.61
N LYS A 123 -20.14 -11.15 4.64
CA LYS A 123 -21.42 -11.57 5.23
C LYS A 123 -22.30 -10.36 5.56
N GLY A 124 -23.55 -10.42 5.09
CA GLY A 124 -24.57 -9.38 5.28
C GLY A 124 -24.48 -8.19 4.31
N LEU A 125 -23.60 -8.22 3.31
CA LEU A 125 -23.49 -7.17 2.29
C LEU A 125 -23.95 -7.67 0.92
N LYS A 126 -24.37 -6.73 0.08
CA LYS A 126 -24.67 -6.96 -1.35
C LYS A 126 -23.59 -6.39 -2.27
N ILE A 127 -22.85 -5.39 -1.80
CA ILE A 127 -21.81 -4.69 -2.54
C ILE A 127 -20.51 -4.66 -1.75
N GLY A 128 -19.41 -4.48 -2.46
CA GLY A 128 -18.08 -4.25 -1.91
C GLY A 128 -17.24 -3.43 -2.87
N THR A 129 -15.97 -3.26 -2.54
CA THR A 129 -15.02 -2.48 -3.34
C THR A 129 -13.75 -3.27 -3.57
N ALA A 130 -13.25 -3.27 -4.80
CA ALA A 130 -11.93 -3.76 -5.19
C ALA A 130 -10.97 -2.59 -5.41
N LEU A 131 -9.77 -2.70 -4.84
CA LEU A 131 -8.65 -1.80 -5.05
C LEU A 131 -7.61 -2.52 -5.90
N THR A 132 -7.32 -2.03 -7.09
CA THR A 132 -6.24 -2.57 -7.92
C THR A 132 -4.91 -2.02 -7.45
N LEU A 133 -3.96 -2.91 -7.20
CA LEU A 133 -2.64 -2.60 -6.67
C LEU A 133 -1.58 -2.86 -7.75
N ALA A 134 -0.64 -1.92 -7.88
CA ALA A 134 0.49 -2.00 -8.80
C ALA A 134 1.78 -1.53 -8.12
N GLN A 135 2.92 -1.81 -8.76
CA GLN A 135 4.25 -1.33 -8.36
C GLN A 135 4.57 -1.57 -6.86
N PRO A 136 4.48 -2.82 -6.36
CA PRO A 136 4.87 -3.11 -4.99
C PRO A 136 6.37 -2.84 -4.79
N GLN A 137 6.74 -2.23 -3.67
CA GLN A 137 8.11 -1.93 -3.28
C GLN A 137 8.29 -2.24 -1.80
N SER A 138 9.10 -3.24 -1.47
CA SER A 138 9.40 -3.59 -0.08
C SER A 138 10.28 -2.53 0.57
N PHE A 139 10.03 -2.23 1.84
CA PHE A 139 11.01 -1.54 2.67
C PHE A 139 12.01 -2.59 3.14
N ASN A 140 13.26 -2.46 2.72
CA ASN A 140 14.31 -3.39 3.12
C ASN A 140 14.51 -3.35 4.65
N GLY A 141 13.87 -4.26 5.36
CA GLY A 141 14.19 -4.62 6.74
C GLY A 141 14.92 -5.95 6.76
N GLY A 142 16.21 -5.95 6.43
CA GLY A 142 17.05 -7.15 6.44
C GLY A 142 17.26 -7.76 5.05
N GLY A 143 18.24 -7.24 4.32
CA GLY A 143 18.91 -8.02 3.30
C GLY A 143 19.56 -9.23 3.98
N GLY A 144 18.96 -10.41 3.82
CA GLY A 144 19.71 -11.64 3.96
C GLY A 144 20.89 -11.58 3.00
N CYS A 145 22.10 -11.54 3.56
CA CYS A 145 23.32 -11.55 2.77
C CYS A 145 23.34 -12.83 1.91
N PRO A 146 23.41 -12.76 0.57
CA PRO A 146 23.51 -13.93 -0.28
C PRO A 146 24.97 -14.42 -0.32
N SER A 147 25.54 -14.76 0.83
CA SER A 147 26.72 -15.62 0.89
C SER A 147 26.84 -16.20 2.29
N LYS A 148 26.47 -17.47 2.42
CA LYS A 148 27.07 -18.33 3.43
C LYS A 148 28.01 -19.23 2.66
N THR A 149 29.27 -18.82 2.55
CA THR A 149 30.37 -19.75 2.33
C THR A 149 30.44 -20.68 3.53
N CYS A 150 29.86 -21.88 3.42
CA CYS A 150 30.16 -23.06 4.25
C CYS A 150 29.36 -24.23 3.64
N GLY A 151 29.87 -25.36 3.21
CA GLY A 151 31.21 -25.94 3.17
C GLY A 151 31.09 -27.28 2.41
N ARG A 152 32.18 -27.69 1.80
CA ARG A 152 32.34 -28.84 0.88
C ARG A 152 32.06 -30.20 1.55
N SER A 153 31.32 -31.09 0.89
CA SER A 153 31.73 -32.50 0.68
C SER A 153 30.81 -33.24 -0.31
N GLN A 154 31.47 -33.75 -1.38
CA GLN A 154 31.35 -35.05 -2.06
C GLN A 154 29.95 -35.67 -2.30
N GLY A 155 29.76 -36.17 -3.52
CA GLY A 155 28.48 -36.58 -4.07
C GLY A 155 27.98 -37.97 -3.70
N VAL A 156 26.78 -38.26 -4.18
CA VAL A 156 26.44 -39.48 -4.93
C VAL A 156 25.15 -39.24 -5.71
N SER A 157 25.16 -39.79 -6.92
CA SER A 157 24.08 -39.94 -7.89
C SER A 157 22.81 -40.53 -7.27
N ALA A 158 21.63 -40.05 -7.73
CA ALA A 158 20.60 -40.91 -8.31
C ALA A 158 19.32 -40.12 -8.61
N LEU A 159 18.88 -40.22 -9.86
CA LEU A 159 17.52 -39.93 -10.32
C LEU A 159 16.53 -40.89 -9.64
N HIS A 160 15.46 -40.37 -9.04
CA HIS A 160 14.14 -40.96 -9.24
C HIS A 160 12.99 -39.98 -8.99
N ARG A 161 12.08 -40.00 -9.96
CA ARG A 161 10.81 -39.29 -10.09
C ARG A 161 9.83 -39.75 -9.00
N VAL A 162 9.31 -38.82 -8.19
CA VAL A 162 8.02 -38.99 -7.49
C VAL A 162 7.28 -37.64 -7.47
N LEU A 163 6.05 -37.68 -7.96
CA LEU A 163 5.08 -36.60 -8.10
C LEU A 163 4.20 -36.49 -6.82
N PRO A 164 3.34 -35.47 -6.75
CA PRO A 164 3.34 -34.42 -5.73
C PRO A 164 2.67 -34.84 -4.42
N THR A 165 3.08 -34.27 -3.28
CA THR A 165 2.22 -34.25 -2.10
C THR A 165 2.49 -33.05 -1.20
N LEU A 166 1.39 -32.46 -0.76
CA LEU A 166 1.23 -31.63 0.44
C LEU A 166 1.74 -30.19 0.33
N ILE A 167 0.90 -29.36 -0.29
CA ILE A 167 0.72 -27.98 0.19
C ILE A 167 0.32 -28.10 1.67
N PRO A 168 1.10 -27.61 2.63
CA PRO A 168 0.61 -27.51 4.00
C PRO A 168 -0.51 -26.48 4.02
N THR A 169 -1.74 -26.92 4.30
CA THR A 169 -2.81 -26.03 4.69
C THR A 169 -2.42 -25.40 6.03
N PRO A 170 -2.19 -24.08 6.14
CA PRO A 170 -2.12 -23.49 7.46
C PRO A 170 -3.49 -23.61 8.12
N ALA A 171 -3.46 -24.12 9.34
CA ALA A 171 -4.58 -24.26 10.24
C ALA A 171 -5.48 -23.02 10.21
N ILE A 172 -6.79 -23.26 10.17
CA ILE A 172 -7.83 -22.23 10.23
C ILE A 172 -7.81 -21.66 11.65
N ASP A 173 -6.91 -20.72 11.88
CA ASP A 173 -6.82 -20.05 13.16
C ASP A 173 -7.81 -18.89 13.18
N SER A 174 -8.82 -19.06 14.03
CA SER A 174 -10.01 -18.22 14.16
C SER A 174 -9.69 -16.89 14.84
N TYR A 175 -8.98 -16.00 14.15
CA TYR A 175 -8.77 -14.64 14.66
C TYR A 175 -9.96 -13.74 14.32
N LYS A 176 -10.68 -13.36 15.39
CA LYS A 176 -11.78 -12.39 15.42
C LYS A 176 -11.38 -11.10 14.69
N TRP A 177 -12.10 -10.80 13.61
CA TRP A 177 -11.96 -9.57 12.85
C TRP A 177 -12.54 -8.40 13.63
N ARG A 178 -11.73 -7.77 14.48
CA ARG A 178 -12.05 -6.47 15.06
C ARG A 178 -10.82 -5.58 14.99
N LEU A 179 -10.77 -4.74 13.97
CA LEU A 179 -10.59 -3.30 14.10
C LEU A 179 -10.76 -2.68 12.71
N LYS A 180 -11.75 -1.78 12.64
CA LYS A 180 -11.99 -0.88 11.53
C LYS A 180 -10.80 0.07 11.48
N SER A 181 -10.08 0.15 10.37
CA SER A 181 -9.62 1.44 9.86
C SER A 181 -8.87 1.30 8.54
N THR A 182 -9.40 1.94 7.52
CA THR A 182 -8.54 2.67 6.60
C THR A 182 -8.13 3.93 7.34
N PHE A 183 -6.86 4.07 7.71
CA PHE A 183 -6.35 5.40 8.08
C PHE A 183 -5.74 5.98 6.81
N VAL A 184 -6.37 7.04 6.30
CA VAL A 184 -5.69 7.97 5.38
C VAL A 184 -4.81 8.83 6.28
N ILE A 185 -3.50 8.66 6.18
CA ILE A 185 -2.56 9.46 6.97
C ILE A 185 -2.20 10.67 6.12
N TRP A 186 -2.47 11.85 6.66
CA TRP A 186 -1.99 13.13 6.13
C TRP A 186 -0.55 13.29 6.60
N LEU A 187 0.40 12.75 5.84
CA LEU A 187 1.80 13.05 6.08
C LEU A 187 2.03 14.47 5.54
N ARG A 188 1.96 15.47 6.43
CA ARG A 188 2.40 16.82 6.11
C ARG A 188 3.94 16.80 5.98
N PRO A 189 4.52 17.41 4.93
CA PRO A 189 5.97 17.60 4.83
C PRO A 189 6.50 18.53 5.92
#